data_AF-A0A7K2M7R2-F1
#
_entry.id   AF-A0A7K2M7R2-F1
#
_cell.length_a   1.000
_cell.length_b   1.000
_cell.length_c   1.000
_cell.angle_alpha   90.00
_cell.angle_beta   90.00
_cell.angle_gamma   90.00
#
_symmetry.space_group_name_H-M   'P 1'
#
loop_
_entity.id
_entity.type
_entity.pdbx_description
1 polymer ?
#
loop_
_entity_poly.entity_id
_entity_poly.type
_entity_poly.pdbx_seq_one_letter_code
_entity_poly.pdbx_strand_id
1 'polypeptide(L)'
;RSVLLALPFLPLGDTATDLVEDAVRSRSPRLLAAALGPYAGRHLNQGSWRQAVLNCLATGVPLARVDRLADRRDLELAVLVQDFAAGCRAAHRSVPDDLWLAVGG
;
A
#
# COMPACT_ATOMS: atom_id res chain seq x y z
N ARG A 1 -8.79 -3.83 13.15
CA ARG A 1 -9.41 -3.15 11.98
C ARG A 1 -10.08 -1.83 12.36
N SER A 2 -11.02 -1.80 13.31
CA SER A 2 -11.76 -0.56 13.67
C SER A 2 -10.86 0.60 14.12
N VAL A 3 -9.80 0.30 14.87
CA VAL A 3 -8.82 1.31 15.29
C VAL A 3 -8.13 1.97 14.08
N LEU A 4 -7.66 1.19 13.10
CA LEU A 4 -7.02 1.71 11.89
C LEU A 4 -7.94 2.65 11.10
N LEU A 5 -9.24 2.30 11.01
CA LEU A 5 -10.23 3.11 10.31
C LEU A 5 -10.53 4.43 11.05
N ALA A 6 -10.34 4.47 12.36
CA ALA A 6 -10.56 5.67 13.17
C ALA A 6 -9.38 6.65 13.17
N LEU A 7 -8.16 6.18 12.85
CA LEU A 7 -6.93 6.99 12.92
C LEU A 7 -7.03 8.38 12.26
N PRO A 8 -7.64 8.55 11.07
CA PRO A 8 -7.74 9.87 10.43
C PRO A 8 -8.53 10.92 11.22
N PHE A 9 -9.34 10.50 12.19
CA PHE A 9 -10.21 11.37 12.99
C PHE A 9 -9.66 11.66 14.39
N LEU A 10 -8.54 11.03 14.77
CA LEU A 10 -7.93 11.19 16.07
C LEU A 10 -6.77 12.19 15.98
N PRO A 11 -6.58 13.09 16.99
CA PRO A 11 -5.51 14.08 16.98
C PRO A 11 -4.16 13.45 17.38
N LEU A 12 -3.70 12.46 16.62
CA LEU A 12 -2.55 11.61 16.96
C LEU A 12 -1.23 12.07 16.34
N GLY A 13 -1.23 13.00 15.39
CA GLY A 13 -0.01 13.31 14.64
C GLY A 13 0.55 12.05 13.98
N ASP A 14 1.84 11.76 14.16
CA ASP A 14 2.53 10.56 13.68
C ASP A 14 2.60 9.41 14.72
N THR A 15 2.04 9.58 15.91
CA THR A 15 2.20 8.63 17.03
C THR A 15 1.63 7.22 16.78
N ALA A 16 0.69 7.06 15.86
CA ALA A 16 0.14 5.75 15.46
C ALA A 16 0.80 5.15 14.22
N THR A 17 1.97 5.64 13.80
CA THR A 17 2.72 5.11 12.64
C THR A 17 3.09 3.64 12.85
N ASP A 18 3.60 3.29 14.03
CA ASP A 18 3.98 1.91 14.36
C ASP A 18 2.80 0.93 14.24
N LEU A 19 1.59 1.37 14.63
CA LEU A 19 0.38 0.57 14.49
C LEU A 19 0.02 0.29 13.03
N VAL A 20 0.24 1.28 12.15
CA VAL A 20 0.04 1.12 10.71
C VAL A 20 1.11 0.20 10.14
N GLU A 21 2.38 0.37 10.54
CA GLU A 21 3.48 -0.47 10.08
C GLU A 21 3.30 -1.93 10.50
N ASP A 22 2.83 -2.18 11.73
CA ASP A 22 2.48 -3.52 12.21
C ASP A 22 1.34 -4.13 11.40
N ALA A 23 0.30 -3.34 11.10
CA ALA A 23 -0.80 -3.79 10.25
C ALA A 23 -0.30 -4.15 8.83
N VAL A 24 0.61 -3.37 8.26
CA VAL A 24 1.24 -3.65 6.97
C VAL A 24 2.10 -4.92 7.04
N ARG A 25 2.89 -5.09 8.11
CA ARG A 25 3.77 -6.25 8.33
C ARG A 25 2.99 -7.56 8.43
N SER A 26 1.78 -7.52 8.99
CA SER A 26 0.89 -8.69 9.08
C SER A 26 0.49 -9.27 7.71
N ARG A 27 0.56 -8.46 6.64
CA ARG A 27 0.10 -8.81 5.28
C ARG A 27 -1.32 -9.36 5.20
N SER A 28 -2.16 -9.13 6.21
CA SER A 28 -3.57 -9.49 6.15
C SER A 28 -4.30 -8.55 5.18
N PRO A 29 -5.00 -9.05 4.15
CA PRO A 29 -5.72 -8.19 3.19
C PRO A 29 -6.70 -7.23 3.87
N ARG A 30 -7.37 -7.72 4.94
CA ARG A 30 -8.33 -6.92 5.72
C ARG A 30 -7.68 -5.81 6.53
N LEU A 31 -6.44 -6.02 7.00
CA LEU A 31 -5.69 -5.02 7.75
C LEU A 31 -5.00 -4.04 6.81
N LEU A 32 -4.40 -4.51 5.70
CA LEU A 32 -3.85 -3.65 4.65
C LEU A 32 -4.88 -2.67 4.12
N ALA A 33 -6.07 -3.15 3.74
CA ALA A 33 -7.15 -2.29 3.24
C ALA A 33 -7.66 -1.25 4.26
N ALA A 34 -7.45 -1.48 5.55
CA ALA A 34 -7.80 -0.52 6.61
C ALA A 34 -6.63 0.41 6.97
N ALA A 35 -5.40 -0.10 6.92
CA ALA A 35 -4.18 0.62 7.26
C ALA A 35 -3.86 1.68 6.20
N LEU A 36 -4.04 1.37 4.91
CA LEU A 36 -3.65 2.26 3.80
C LEU A 36 -4.69 3.35 3.47
N GLY A 37 -5.37 3.84 4.50
CA GLY A 37 -6.23 5.02 4.42
C GLY A 37 -5.48 6.33 4.67
N PRO A 38 -6.21 7.45 4.91
CA PRO A 38 -5.65 8.81 5.00
C PRO A 38 -4.51 8.99 5.99
N TYR A 39 -4.53 8.26 7.10
CA TYR A 39 -3.46 8.33 8.08
C TYR A 39 -2.14 7.80 7.50
N ALA A 40 -2.14 6.62 6.87
CA ALA A 40 -0.95 6.09 6.23
C ALA A 40 -0.48 6.95 5.05
N GLY A 41 -1.39 7.48 4.23
CA GLY A 41 -1.05 8.38 3.12
C GLY A 41 -0.35 9.67 3.57
N ARG A 42 -0.59 10.11 4.81
CA ARG A 42 0.05 11.29 5.42
C ARG A 42 1.34 10.94 6.17
N HIS A 43 1.34 9.87 6.97
CA HIS A 43 2.37 9.64 7.98
C HIS A 43 3.40 8.57 7.62
N LEU A 44 3.08 7.62 6.74
CA LEU A 44 4.10 6.66 6.31
C LEU A 44 5.20 7.38 5.52
N ASN A 45 6.45 7.08 5.87
CA ASN A 45 7.59 7.44 5.04
C ASN A 45 7.47 6.77 3.66
N GLN A 46 8.16 7.33 2.67
CA GLN A 46 8.01 6.91 1.28
C GLN A 46 8.37 5.44 1.06
N GLY A 47 9.44 4.93 1.67
CA GLY A 47 9.86 3.54 1.56
C GLY A 47 8.84 2.55 2.14
N SER A 48 8.40 2.76 3.38
CA SER A 48 7.37 1.95 4.03
C SER A 48 6.07 1.94 3.23
N TRP A 49 5.67 3.09 2.69
CA TRP A 49 4.46 3.22 1.88
C TRP A 49 4.56 2.41 0.57
N ARG A 50 5.69 2.47 -0.16
CA ARG A 50 5.88 1.66 -1.39
C ARG A 50 5.79 0.16 -1.10
N GLN A 51 6.43 -0.31 -0.03
CA GLN A 51 6.35 -1.72 0.37
C GLN A 51 4.92 -2.14 0.72
N ALA A 52 4.14 -1.24 1.32
CA ALA A 52 2.74 -1.51 1.58
C ALA A 52 1.88 -1.59 0.30
N VAL A 53 2.19 -0.79 -0.73
CA VAL A 53 1.59 -0.90 -2.07
C VAL A 53 1.91 -2.26 -2.71
N LEU A 54 3.16 -2.71 -2.65
CA LEU A 54 3.54 -4.06 -3.14
C LEU A 54 2.82 -5.17 -2.37
N ASN A 55 2.64 -5.00 -1.05
CA ASN A 55 1.86 -5.94 -0.26
C ASN A 55 0.40 -6.00 -0.74
N CYS A 56 -0.20 -4.88 -1.15
CA CYS A 56 -1.55 -4.89 -1.72
C CYS A 56 -1.62 -5.70 -3.00
N LEU A 57 -0.69 -5.48 -3.94
CA LEU A 57 -0.60 -6.26 -5.18
C LEU A 57 -0.43 -7.76 -4.91
N ALA A 58 0.44 -8.11 -3.96
CA ALA A 58 0.71 -9.50 -3.60
C ALA A 58 -0.46 -10.21 -2.90
N THR A 59 -1.34 -9.44 -2.24
CA THR A 59 -2.45 -9.97 -1.42
C THR A 59 -3.84 -9.75 -2.03
N GLY A 60 -3.90 -9.12 -3.20
CA GLY A 60 -5.15 -8.84 -3.92
C GLY A 60 -5.99 -7.71 -3.32
N VAL A 61 -5.38 -6.80 -2.54
CA VAL A 61 -6.06 -5.58 -2.10
C VAL A 61 -6.05 -4.58 -3.26
N PRO A 62 -7.22 -4.08 -3.73
CA PRO A 62 -7.26 -3.15 -4.85
C PRO A 62 -6.48 -1.86 -4.55
N LEU A 63 -5.63 -1.44 -5.48
CA LEU A 63 -4.82 -0.23 -5.36
C LEU A 63 -5.67 1.05 -5.28
N ALA A 64 -6.90 1.04 -5.81
CA ALA A 64 -7.88 2.11 -5.64
C ALA A 64 -8.27 2.38 -4.17
N ARG A 65 -7.93 1.48 -3.23
CA ARG A 65 -8.13 1.68 -1.79
C ARG A 65 -6.96 2.36 -1.10
N VAL A 66 -5.83 2.53 -1.79
CA VAL A 66 -4.63 3.14 -1.22
C VAL A 66 -4.74 4.66 -1.32
N ASP A 67 -4.79 5.32 -0.17
CA ASP A 67 -4.84 6.77 -0.10
C ASP A 67 -3.57 7.41 -0.69
N ARG A 68 -3.76 8.50 -1.44
CA ARG A 68 -2.69 9.29 -2.09
C ARG A 68 -1.79 8.52 -3.05
N LEU A 69 -2.27 7.41 -3.63
CA LEU A 69 -1.53 6.64 -4.62
C LEU A 69 -1.03 7.49 -5.79
N ALA A 70 -1.90 8.33 -6.36
CA ALA A 70 -1.53 9.21 -7.47
C ALA A 70 -0.52 10.30 -7.09
N ASP A 71 -0.60 10.81 -5.86
CA ASP A 71 0.29 11.87 -5.36
C ASP A 71 1.68 11.35 -5.00
N ARG A 72 1.74 10.10 -4.53
CA ARG A 72 2.94 9.51 -3.93
C ARG A 72 3.66 8.52 -4.82
N ARG A 73 3.06 8.08 -5.93
CA ARG A 73 3.78 7.26 -6.91
C ARG A 73 5.02 7.99 -7.43
N ASP A 74 6.09 7.24 -7.64
CA ASP A 74 7.35 7.74 -8.14
C ASP A 74 8.06 6.68 -8.99
N LEU A 75 9.22 7.05 -9.55
CA LEU A 75 10.00 6.16 -10.40
C LEU A 75 10.44 4.89 -9.66
N GLU A 76 10.76 5.00 -8.37
CA GLU A 76 11.18 3.84 -7.58
C GLU A 76 10.03 2.85 -7.38
N LEU A 77 8.81 3.34 -7.11
CA LEU A 77 7.62 2.50 -7.08
C LEU A 77 7.41 1.84 -8.44
N ALA A 78 7.56 2.59 -9.54
CA ALA A 78 7.37 2.04 -10.88
C ALA A 78 8.34 0.88 -11.16
N VAL A 79 9.63 1.03 -10.82
CA VAL A 79 10.62 -0.05 -10.96
C VAL A 79 10.22 -1.27 -10.13
N LEU A 80 9.91 -1.10 -8.86
CA LEU A 80 9.51 -2.20 -7.96
C LEU A 80 8.26 -2.95 -8.46
N VAL A 81 7.31 -2.22 -9.03
CA VAL A 81 6.07 -2.76 -9.58
C VAL A 81 6.33 -3.53 -10.88
N GLN A 82 7.25 -3.07 -11.73
CA GLN A 82 7.69 -3.83 -12.91
C GLN A 82 8.40 -5.13 -12.53
N ASP A 83 9.26 -5.10 -11.51
CA ASP A 83 9.93 -6.29 -10.99
C ASP A 83 8.91 -7.29 -10.41
N PHE A 84 7.91 -6.81 -9.68
CA PHE A 84 6.80 -7.64 -9.21
C PHE A 84 6.05 -8.30 -10.38
N ALA A 85 5.72 -7.55 -11.44
CA ALA A 85 5.04 -8.08 -12.62
C ALA A 85 5.91 -9.13 -13.35
N ALA A 86 7.21 -8.87 -13.50
CA ALA A 86 8.16 -9.84 -14.06
C ALA A 86 8.19 -11.13 -13.23
N GLY A 87 8.22 -11.03 -11.90
CA GLY A 87 8.15 -12.16 -10.99
C GLY A 87 6.84 -12.96 -11.10
N CYS A 88 5.69 -12.29 -11.24
CA CYS A 88 4.42 -12.98 -11.52
C CYS A 88 4.47 -13.78 -12.83
N ARG A 89 4.95 -13.16 -13.92
CA ARG A 89 5.04 -13.82 -15.24
C ARG A 89 5.99 -15.01 -15.21
N ALA A 90 7.17 -14.87 -14.59
CA ALA A 90 8.13 -15.95 -14.44
C ALA A 90 7.55 -17.13 -13.63
N ALA A 91 6.70 -16.83 -12.65
CA ALA A 91 5.99 -17.84 -11.86
C ALA A 91 4.69 -18.35 -12.51
N HIS A 92 4.38 -17.96 -13.75
CA HIS A 92 3.12 -18.28 -14.44
C HIS A 92 1.86 -17.88 -13.65
N ARG A 93 1.94 -16.80 -12.87
CA ARG A 93 0.82 -16.20 -12.14
C ARG A 93 0.26 -14.99 -12.89
N SER A 94 -1.03 -14.73 -12.73
CA SER A 94 -1.65 -13.51 -13.26
C SER A 94 -1.05 -12.25 -12.63
N VAL A 95 -0.84 -11.24 -13.46
CA VAL A 95 -0.48 -9.89 -13.01
C VAL A 95 -1.76 -9.16 -12.61
N PRO A 96 -1.82 -8.46 -11.47
CA PRO A 96 -3.00 -7.68 -11.07
C PRO A 96 -3.38 -6.63 -12.12
N ASP A 97 -4.68 -6.55 -12.44
CA ASP A 97 -5.20 -5.68 -13.51
C ASP A 97 -5.09 -4.18 -13.19
N ASP A 98 -5.04 -3.81 -11.90
CA ASP A 98 -4.96 -2.43 -11.44
C ASP A 98 -3.53 -1.96 -11.15
N LEU A 99 -2.52 -2.79 -11.47
CA LEU A 99 -1.10 -2.48 -11.31
C LEU A 99 -0.68 -1.16 -11.98
N TRP A 100 -1.31 -0.81 -13.11
CA TRP A 100 -1.02 0.42 -13.85
C TRP A 100 -1.23 1.70 -13.02
N LEU A 101 -2.07 1.65 -11.98
CA LEU A 101 -2.30 2.79 -11.08
C LEU A 101 -1.02 3.24 -10.35
N ALA A 102 -0.10 2.31 -10.08
CA ALA A 102 1.14 2.56 -9.35
C ALA A 102 2.30 3.10 -10.23
N VAL A 103 2.24 2.92 -11.55
CA VAL A 103 3.32 3.31 -12.48
C VAL A 103 3.07 4.65 -13.17
N GLY A 104 1.84 5.16 -13.14
CA GLY A 104 1.45 6.29 -13.98
C GLY A 104 0.87 5.82 -15.30
N GLY A 105 -0.27 6.39 -15.68
CA GLY A 105 -0.78 6.30 -17.05
C GLY A 105 -0.02 7.26 -17.97
#